data_AF-A0A954IT58-F1
#
_entry.id   AF-A0A954IT58-F1
#
_cell.length_a   1.000
_cell.length_b   1.000
_cell.length_c   1.000
_cell.angle_alpha   90.00
_cell.angle_beta   90.00
_cell.angle_gamma   90.00
#
_symmetry.space_group_name_H-M   'P 1'
#
loop_
_entity.id
_entity.type
_entity.pdbx_description
1 polymer ?
#
loop_
_entity_poly.entity_id
_entity_poly.type
_entity_poly.pdbx_seq_one_letter_code
_entity_poly.pdbx_strand_id
1 'polypeptide(L)'
;MRKAANSQTMRKPSHPFLALALLLAGAAVVVVLMLESPSTAFSARLEVNQIREATTDVESHQPEANSSNSRVDQTPTKKRARVVYLGSNRQVETRDGRLTLGKQPGSLVLGRACTTVGSEYQPGELTDIRIESLTIYENPDDLNALFPDPKAKTKPVLVFVHGFYVEFEEAIQRVTQIVHELDFDGHVVLYTWPSVFKVTLEGYGDDQQAIQASVNSCCRFIGNLSDHFGAQNVQVLAHSLGCRLIAKTLHKIHREEMAGSDPLIQNLIFAAPDIELDNFHRYYLSALTTGAQRVSIYFSSKDATLELAERLDGRPPRLGRIGLPRGSHPVIEAVDYSSLPGGLWNMSTHNLYREHPAIVQDLRGVLSGSTPLSDRKLKDGLVQLIVQSAENRKSDSTVVTLTRGNQK
;
A
#
# COMPACT_ATOMS: atom_id res chain seq x y z
N MET A 1 55.88 25.04 -43.98
CA MET A 1 54.49 25.47 -44.29
C MET A 1 53.55 24.28 -44.08
N ARG A 2 52.51 24.46 -43.28
CA ARG A 2 51.48 23.46 -42.89
C ARG A 2 50.40 23.31 -43.97
N LYS A 3 49.80 22.12 -44.06
CA LYS A 3 48.36 21.85 -44.33
C LYS A 3 48.13 20.34 -44.12
N ALA A 4 47.62 19.90 -42.97
CA ALA A 4 46.24 19.90 -42.47
C ALA A 4 45.48 18.62 -42.85
N ALA A 5 45.34 17.73 -41.86
CA ALA A 5 44.51 16.53 -41.88
C ALA A 5 43.04 16.88 -41.64
N ASN A 6 42.13 16.21 -42.32
CA ASN A 6 40.69 16.40 -42.20
C ASN A 6 40.09 15.17 -41.50
N SER A 7 39.65 15.32 -40.25
CA SER A 7 38.83 14.32 -39.54
C SER A 7 37.36 14.75 -39.61
N GLN A 8 36.51 13.91 -40.19
CA GLN A 8 35.06 14.07 -40.09
C GLN A 8 34.60 13.54 -38.73
N THR A 9 34.27 14.45 -37.82
CA THR A 9 33.55 14.15 -36.59
C THR A 9 32.05 14.21 -36.86
N MET A 10 31.36 13.08 -36.69
CA MET A 10 29.90 13.06 -36.59
C MET A 10 29.47 13.86 -35.36
N ARG A 11 28.81 15.01 -35.59
CA ARG A 11 28.13 15.76 -34.53
C ARG A 11 26.86 15.00 -34.11
N LYS A 12 26.82 14.51 -32.87
CA LYS A 12 25.56 14.17 -32.19
C LYS A 12 24.73 15.45 -32.04
N PRO A 13 23.41 15.45 -32.30
CA PRO A 13 22.57 16.58 -31.95
C PRO A 13 22.38 16.60 -30.42
N SER A 14 22.93 17.63 -29.78
CA SER A 14 22.57 18.00 -28.42
C SER A 14 21.18 18.64 -28.45
N HIS A 15 20.17 17.94 -27.93
CA HIS A 15 18.82 18.49 -27.75
C HIS A 15 18.65 18.94 -26.29
N PRO A 16 19.06 20.18 -25.92
CA PRO A 16 18.88 20.71 -24.56
C PRO A 16 17.41 20.78 -24.14
N PHE A 17 16.48 20.83 -25.11
CA PHE A 17 15.03 20.82 -24.87
C PHE A 17 14.51 19.47 -24.36
N LEU A 18 15.12 18.34 -24.73
CA LEU A 18 14.69 17.02 -24.26
C LEU A 18 15.10 16.80 -22.80
N ALA A 19 16.30 17.26 -22.42
CA ALA A 19 16.77 17.22 -21.03
C ALA A 19 15.95 18.16 -20.13
N LEU A 20 15.60 19.36 -20.60
CA LEU A 20 14.75 20.29 -19.87
C LEU A 20 13.31 19.79 -19.73
N ALA A 21 12.76 19.15 -20.77
CA ALA A 21 11.44 18.53 -20.71
C ALA A 21 11.40 17.32 -19.75
N LEU A 22 12.46 16.49 -19.70
CA LEU A 22 12.60 15.40 -18.74
C LEU A 22 12.76 15.92 -17.29
N LEU A 23 13.48 17.03 -17.10
CA LEU A 23 13.61 17.70 -15.81
C LEU A 23 12.28 18.31 -15.33
N LEU A 24 11.53 18.96 -16.23
CA LEU A 24 10.22 19.54 -15.91
C LEU A 24 9.16 18.46 -15.69
N ALA A 25 9.17 17.36 -16.46
CA ALA A 25 8.30 16.22 -16.23
C ALA A 25 8.66 15.49 -14.93
N GLY A 26 9.96 15.30 -14.65
CA GLY A 26 10.43 14.73 -13.38
C GLY A 26 10.05 15.61 -12.19
N ALA A 27 10.21 16.93 -12.29
CA ALA A 27 9.82 17.87 -11.25
C ALA A 27 8.29 17.91 -11.04
N ALA A 28 7.49 17.93 -12.11
CA ALA A 28 6.03 17.89 -12.01
C ALA A 28 5.54 16.58 -11.37
N VAL A 29 6.15 15.45 -11.71
CA VAL A 29 5.79 14.15 -11.13
C VAL A 29 6.25 14.02 -9.68
N VAL A 30 7.43 14.54 -9.33
CA VAL A 30 7.89 14.67 -7.94
C VAL A 30 6.95 15.56 -7.13
N VAL A 31 6.49 16.68 -7.70
CA VAL A 31 5.52 17.58 -7.06
C VAL A 31 4.17 16.91 -6.85
N VAL A 32 3.68 16.10 -7.78
CA VAL A 32 2.40 15.37 -7.60
C VAL A 32 2.53 14.20 -6.62
N LEU A 33 3.64 13.43 -6.65
CA LEU A 33 3.94 12.42 -5.62
C LEU A 33 4.07 13.06 -4.22
N MET A 34 4.61 14.28 -4.16
CA MET A 34 4.63 15.07 -2.93
C MET A 34 3.23 15.49 -2.50
N LEU A 35 2.32 15.87 -3.40
CA LEU A 35 0.96 16.31 -3.05
C LEU A 35 0.01 15.18 -2.61
N GLU A 36 0.32 13.92 -2.91
CA GLU A 36 -0.48 12.75 -2.47
C GLU A 36 -0.03 12.18 -1.10
N SER A 37 1.03 12.72 -0.48
CA SER A 37 1.38 12.34 0.89
C SER A 37 0.55 13.16 1.91
N PRO A 38 -0.07 12.52 2.93
CA PRO A 38 -0.82 13.24 3.95
C PRO A 38 0.02 14.28 4.72
N SER A 39 1.34 14.10 4.76
CA SER A 39 2.29 14.95 5.50
C SER A 39 2.59 16.29 4.81
N THR A 40 2.56 16.37 3.48
CA THR A 40 2.72 17.65 2.75
C THR A 40 1.43 18.47 2.73
N ALA A 41 0.27 17.80 2.68
CA ALA A 41 -1.03 18.44 2.82
C ALA A 41 -1.19 19.13 4.19
N PHE A 42 -0.51 18.62 5.23
CA PHE A 42 -0.43 19.23 6.55
C PHE A 42 0.40 20.53 6.54
N SER A 43 1.59 20.52 5.93
CA SER A 43 2.44 21.72 5.83
C SER A 43 1.83 22.82 4.93
N ALA A 44 1.19 22.44 3.82
CA ALA A 44 0.51 23.39 2.95
C ALA A 44 -0.75 24.00 3.58
N ARG A 45 -1.51 23.24 4.40
CA ARG A 45 -2.64 23.77 5.18
C ARG A 45 -2.20 24.72 6.29
N LEU A 46 -1.03 24.49 6.89
CA LEU A 46 -0.44 25.38 7.90
C LEU A 46 -0.06 26.74 7.29
N GLU A 47 0.55 26.78 6.11
CA GLU A 47 0.89 28.05 5.44
C GLU A 47 -0.37 28.81 4.97
N VAL A 48 -1.40 28.11 4.46
CA VAL A 48 -2.65 28.77 4.00
C VAL A 48 -3.47 29.32 5.17
N ASN A 49 -3.47 28.65 6.34
CA ASN A 49 -4.15 29.17 7.53
C ASN A 49 -3.39 30.35 8.17
N GLN A 50 -2.06 30.35 8.14
CA GLN A 50 -1.27 31.51 8.62
C GLN A 50 -1.43 32.75 7.74
N ILE A 51 -1.72 32.60 6.44
CA ILE A 51 -2.04 33.72 5.55
C ILE A 51 -3.47 34.24 5.80
N ARG A 52 -4.38 33.38 6.28
CA ARG A 52 -5.79 33.72 6.53
C ARG A 52 -6.03 34.35 7.91
N GLU A 53 -5.15 34.10 8.89
CA GLU A 53 -5.20 34.74 10.22
C GLU A 53 -4.62 36.16 10.23
N ALA A 54 -4.02 36.64 9.15
CA ALA A 54 -3.52 38.03 9.02
C ALA A 54 -4.56 39.03 8.47
N THR A 55 -5.79 38.60 8.16
CA THR A 55 -6.85 39.48 7.63
C THR A 55 -8.24 39.07 8.11
N THR A 56 -8.51 39.25 9.40
CA THR A 56 -9.86 39.62 9.88
C THR A 56 -9.78 39.93 11.37
N ASP A 57 -9.99 41.19 11.71
CA ASP A 57 -10.26 41.61 13.07
C ASP A 57 -11.56 42.43 13.06
N VAL A 58 -12.39 42.17 14.06
CA VAL A 58 -13.57 42.93 14.52
C VAL A 58 -14.87 42.82 13.67
N GLU A 59 -15.83 42.01 14.15
CA GLU A 59 -17.03 42.55 14.84
C GLU A 59 -17.85 41.46 15.55
N SER A 60 -18.26 41.82 16.76
CA SER A 60 -19.05 41.09 17.75
C SER A 60 -20.50 40.81 17.32
N HIS A 61 -21.12 39.70 17.78
CA HIS A 61 -22.40 39.70 18.51
C HIS A 61 -22.80 38.30 19.01
N GLN A 62 -23.51 38.29 20.15
CA GLN A 62 -23.98 37.14 20.94
C GLN A 62 -25.33 36.55 20.45
N PRO A 63 -25.81 35.42 21.01
CA PRO A 63 -26.56 34.40 20.26
C PRO A 63 -28.09 34.50 20.40
N GLU A 64 -28.80 33.99 19.40
CA GLU A 64 -30.21 33.60 19.53
C GLU A 64 -30.41 32.12 19.20
N ALA A 65 -31.16 31.46 20.09
CA ALA A 65 -31.58 30.09 20.00
C ALA A 65 -32.70 29.92 18.96
N ASN A 66 -32.63 28.87 18.15
CA ASN A 66 -33.87 28.22 17.72
C ASN A 66 -33.68 26.73 17.42
N SER A 67 -34.57 25.96 18.04
CA SER A 67 -34.66 24.51 17.98
C SER A 67 -35.28 24.04 16.66
N SER A 68 -34.73 23.00 16.05
CA SER A 68 -35.54 21.95 15.43
C SER A 68 -34.74 20.65 15.28
N ASN A 69 -35.42 19.57 15.62
CA ASN A 69 -34.92 18.24 15.88
C ASN A 69 -34.89 17.43 14.59
N SER A 70 -33.75 16.83 14.23
CA SER A 70 -33.72 15.60 13.43
C SER A 70 -32.56 14.75 13.90
N ARG A 71 -32.83 13.87 14.88
CA ARG A 71 -31.91 12.83 15.34
C ARG A 71 -31.65 11.86 14.19
N VAL A 72 -30.53 12.04 13.50
CA VAL A 72 -29.82 10.93 12.85
C VAL A 72 -29.08 10.23 13.98
N ASP A 73 -29.38 8.95 14.18
CA ASP A 73 -28.72 8.09 15.15
C ASP A 73 -27.25 7.89 14.74
N GLN A 74 -26.39 8.81 15.16
CA GLN A 74 -24.94 8.66 15.10
C GLN A 74 -24.49 7.97 16.38
N THR A 75 -24.46 6.64 16.36
CA THR A 75 -23.78 5.90 17.42
C THR A 75 -22.28 6.23 17.33
N PRO A 76 -21.62 6.75 18.38
CA PRO A 76 -20.19 7.10 18.31
C PRO A 76 -19.36 5.84 18.11
N THR A 77 -18.55 5.79 17.05
CA THR A 77 -17.58 4.72 16.81
C THR A 77 -16.59 4.68 17.97
N LYS A 78 -16.70 3.67 18.83
CA LYS A 78 -15.71 3.42 19.91
C LYS A 78 -14.31 3.34 19.32
N LYS A 79 -13.36 4.10 19.90
CA LYS A 79 -11.91 3.96 19.61
C LYS A 79 -11.51 2.49 19.68
N ARG A 80 -11.13 1.88 18.55
CA ARG A 80 -10.67 0.48 18.49
C ARG A 80 -9.15 0.47 18.59
N ALA A 81 -8.63 0.06 19.74
CA ALA A 81 -7.21 -0.22 19.88
C ALA A 81 -6.85 -1.53 19.16
N ARG A 82 -5.70 -1.55 18.49
CA ARG A 82 -5.16 -2.71 17.77
C ARG A 82 -3.69 -2.87 18.09
N VAL A 83 -3.25 -4.12 18.14
CA VAL A 83 -1.82 -4.45 18.26
C VAL A 83 -1.30 -4.76 16.88
N VAL A 84 -0.21 -4.10 16.49
CA VAL A 84 0.57 -4.38 15.29
C VAL A 84 1.89 -4.99 15.72
N TYR A 85 2.14 -6.22 15.32
CA TYR A 85 3.42 -6.90 15.50
C TYR A 85 4.37 -6.52 14.37
N LEU A 86 5.67 -6.47 14.64
CA LEU A 86 6.67 -5.94 13.73
C LEU A 86 7.77 -6.96 13.49
N GLY A 87 8.17 -7.10 12.23
CA GLY A 87 9.49 -7.57 11.82
C GLY A 87 10.17 -6.47 11.03
N SER A 88 11.44 -6.20 11.30
CA SER A 88 12.14 -5.09 10.64
C SER A 88 13.63 -5.34 10.53
N ASN A 89 14.22 -4.93 9.41
CA ASN A 89 15.67 -4.78 9.27
C ASN A 89 16.09 -3.31 9.12
N ARG A 90 15.27 -2.39 9.62
CA ARG A 90 15.68 -1.00 9.87
C ARG A 90 16.64 -0.96 11.05
N GLN A 91 17.60 -0.06 11.01
CA GLN A 91 18.51 0.21 12.12
C GLN A 91 17.71 0.66 13.34
N VAL A 92 17.99 0.05 14.49
CA VAL A 92 17.45 0.50 15.77
C VAL A 92 18.14 1.80 16.16
N GLU A 93 17.35 2.80 16.48
CA GLU A 93 17.80 4.13 16.89
C GLU A 93 17.16 4.51 18.22
N THR A 94 17.78 5.43 18.96
CA THR A 94 17.19 6.01 20.17
C THR A 94 16.81 7.45 19.87
N ARG A 95 15.52 7.77 20.03
CA ARG A 95 14.98 9.12 19.88
C ARG A 95 14.22 9.48 21.16
N ASP A 96 14.58 10.60 21.78
CA ASP A 96 13.98 11.09 23.03
C ASP A 96 13.94 10.03 24.15
N GLY A 97 15.01 9.23 24.25
CA GLY A 97 15.14 8.16 25.24
C GLY A 97 14.29 6.91 24.97
N ARG A 98 13.67 6.79 23.80
CA ARG A 98 12.86 5.62 23.38
C ARG A 98 13.45 5.00 22.12
N LEU A 99 13.42 3.67 22.05
CA LEU A 99 13.85 2.94 20.85
C LEU A 99 12.84 3.17 19.71
N THR A 100 13.35 3.42 18.51
CA THR A 100 12.61 3.52 17.25
C THR A 100 13.40 2.84 16.12
N LEU A 101 12.85 2.86 14.90
CA LEU A 101 13.45 2.27 13.71
C LEU A 101 13.72 3.34 12.65
N GLY A 102 14.99 3.42 12.24
CA GLY A 102 15.50 4.43 11.33
C GLY A 102 15.32 4.12 9.84
N LYS A 103 16.08 4.86 9.03
CA LYS A 103 16.09 4.76 7.56
C LYS A 103 17.25 3.94 7.01
N GLN A 104 18.21 3.57 7.85
CA GLN A 104 19.36 2.77 7.44
C GLN A 104 19.09 1.27 7.62
N PRO A 105 19.74 0.39 6.84
CA PRO A 105 19.71 -1.04 7.10
C PRO A 105 20.37 -1.42 8.43
N GLY A 106 19.78 -2.39 9.12
CA GLY A 106 20.30 -3.00 10.33
C GLY A 106 20.00 -4.50 10.40
N SER A 107 20.24 -5.09 11.56
CA SER A 107 19.87 -6.48 11.84
C SER A 107 18.35 -6.65 11.92
N LEU A 108 17.86 -7.88 11.69
CA LEU A 108 16.46 -8.21 11.94
C LEU A 108 16.15 -8.01 13.43
N VAL A 109 15.07 -7.30 13.72
CA VAL A 109 14.49 -7.11 15.05
C VAL A 109 12.98 -7.32 15.00
N LEU A 110 12.40 -7.61 16.16
CA LEU A 110 10.95 -7.71 16.32
C LEU A 110 10.42 -6.52 17.10
N GLY A 111 9.11 -6.34 17.10
CA GLY A 111 8.51 -5.26 17.87
C GLY A 111 6.99 -5.35 17.96
N ARG A 112 6.42 -4.49 18.80
CA ARG A 112 4.99 -4.35 18.96
C ARG A 112 4.62 -2.88 19.07
N ALA A 113 3.68 -2.46 18.24
CA ALA A 113 3.04 -1.17 18.34
C ALA A 113 1.58 -1.35 18.78
N CYS A 114 1.12 -0.53 19.72
CA CYS A 114 -0.30 -0.38 20.02
C CYS A 114 -0.80 0.84 19.25
N THR A 115 -1.84 0.67 18.45
CA THR A 115 -2.42 1.73 17.63
C THR A 115 -3.88 1.94 17.94
N THR A 116 -4.38 3.15 17.74
CA THR A 116 -5.80 3.48 17.84
C THR A 116 -6.27 4.14 16.55
N VAL A 117 -7.50 3.81 16.16
CA VAL A 117 -8.25 4.56 15.15
C VAL A 117 -9.30 5.37 15.90
N GLY A 118 -9.26 6.69 15.75
CA GLY A 118 -10.20 7.60 16.40
C GLY A 118 -11.54 7.70 15.68
N SER A 119 -12.44 8.52 16.22
CA SER A 119 -13.82 8.63 15.74
C SER A 119 -13.94 9.44 14.45
N GLU A 120 -12.96 10.31 14.17
CA GLU A 120 -12.99 11.21 13.00
C GLU A 120 -12.32 10.59 11.77
N TYR A 121 -11.83 9.35 11.89
CA TYR A 121 -11.17 8.61 10.82
C TYR A 121 -12.05 8.54 9.56
N GLN A 122 -11.46 8.88 8.42
CA GLN A 122 -12.07 8.74 7.10
C GLN A 122 -11.44 7.57 6.34
N PRO A 123 -12.23 6.71 5.67
CA PRO A 123 -11.71 5.64 4.83
C PRO A 123 -10.69 6.15 3.79
N GLY A 124 -9.61 5.40 3.57
CA GLY A 124 -8.54 5.77 2.66
C GLY A 124 -7.48 6.71 3.25
N GLU A 125 -7.79 7.45 4.33
CA GLU A 125 -6.86 8.41 4.93
C GLU A 125 -6.02 7.78 6.05
N LEU A 126 -4.92 8.46 6.41
CA LEU A 126 -4.13 8.14 7.62
C LEU A 126 -4.46 9.07 8.79
N THR A 127 -5.44 9.96 8.61
CA THR A 127 -5.89 10.92 9.64
C THR A 127 -6.53 10.17 10.81
N ASP A 128 -6.28 10.66 12.03
CA ASP A 128 -6.79 10.08 13.28
C ASP A 128 -6.37 8.62 13.60
N ILE A 129 -5.23 8.18 13.04
CA ILE A 129 -4.54 6.95 13.47
C ILE A 129 -3.33 7.30 14.34
N ARG A 130 -3.30 6.78 15.57
CA ARG A 130 -2.26 7.08 16.56
C ARG A 130 -1.47 5.85 16.93
N ILE A 131 -0.16 6.03 17.16
CA ILE A 131 0.71 5.02 17.77
C ILE A 131 0.81 5.36 19.26
N GLU A 132 0.15 4.57 20.10
CA GLU A 132 0.06 4.80 21.55
C GLU A 132 1.32 4.34 22.28
N SER A 133 1.92 3.25 21.80
CA SER A 133 3.14 2.69 22.38
C SER A 133 3.92 1.89 21.35
N LEU A 134 5.23 1.87 21.47
CA LEU A 134 6.14 1.03 20.69
C LEU A 134 7.09 0.29 21.64
N THR A 135 7.32 -0.98 21.37
CA THR A 135 8.32 -1.83 22.04
C THR A 135 9.11 -2.57 20.98
N ILE A 136 10.43 -2.58 21.10
CA ILE A 136 11.34 -3.30 20.19
C ILE A 136 12.00 -4.43 20.98
N TYR A 137 12.06 -5.61 20.35
CA TYR A 137 12.70 -6.80 20.87
C TYR A 137 13.91 -7.13 19.99
N GLU A 138 15.09 -7.16 20.58
CA GLU A 138 16.34 -7.36 19.84
C GLU A 138 16.58 -8.83 19.44
N ASN A 139 15.92 -9.80 20.08
CA ASN A 139 16.02 -11.21 19.69
C ASN A 139 15.04 -11.51 18.54
N PRO A 140 15.53 -11.71 17.30
CA PRO A 140 14.66 -11.92 16.14
C PRO A 140 14.00 -13.30 16.06
N ASP A 141 14.43 -14.26 16.87
CA ASP A 141 13.93 -15.64 16.81
C ASP A 141 12.85 -15.93 17.85
N ASP A 142 12.64 -15.02 18.82
CA ASP A 142 11.68 -15.25 19.90
C ASP A 142 10.27 -14.81 19.50
N LEU A 143 9.65 -15.55 18.58
CA LEU A 143 8.26 -15.33 18.21
C LEU A 143 7.28 -15.61 19.37
N ASN A 144 7.68 -16.38 20.39
CA ASN A 144 6.83 -16.56 21.57
C ASN A 144 6.78 -15.27 22.41
N ALA A 145 7.88 -14.52 22.51
CA ALA A 145 7.87 -13.19 23.11
C ALA A 145 7.02 -12.19 22.30
N LEU A 146 7.03 -12.32 20.97
CA LEU A 146 6.19 -11.50 20.10
C LEU A 146 4.70 -11.85 20.25
N PHE A 147 4.37 -13.15 20.30
CA PHE A 147 3.01 -13.69 20.41
C PHE A 147 2.85 -14.48 21.72
N PRO A 148 2.71 -13.79 22.87
CA PRO A 148 2.75 -14.44 24.18
C PRO A 148 1.52 -15.29 24.51
N ASP A 149 0.40 -15.12 23.80
CA ASP A 149 -0.80 -15.94 24.02
C ASP A 149 -0.70 -17.25 23.21
N PRO A 150 -0.64 -18.43 23.84
CA PRO A 150 -0.56 -19.71 23.12
C PRO A 150 -1.79 -19.99 22.24
N LYS A 151 -2.95 -19.41 22.57
CA LYS A 151 -4.16 -19.52 21.75
C LYS A 151 -4.10 -18.65 20.49
N ALA A 152 -3.09 -17.79 20.37
CA ALA A 152 -2.83 -16.99 19.18
C ALA A 152 -2.59 -17.85 17.93
N LYS A 153 -2.05 -19.06 18.08
CA LYS A 153 -1.58 -19.89 16.96
C LYS A 153 -2.66 -20.37 16.00
N THR A 154 -3.94 -20.32 16.42
CA THR A 154 -5.07 -20.77 15.57
C THR A 154 -5.69 -19.64 14.75
N LYS A 155 -5.25 -18.39 14.95
CA LYS A 155 -5.74 -17.24 14.19
C LYS A 155 -4.89 -17.00 12.94
N PRO A 156 -5.48 -16.55 11.83
CA PRO A 156 -4.72 -16.14 10.67
C PRO A 156 -3.81 -14.95 11.02
N VAL A 157 -2.66 -14.90 10.36
CA VAL A 157 -1.68 -13.82 10.45
C VAL A 157 -1.65 -13.10 9.11
N LEU A 158 -1.85 -11.79 9.11
CA LEU A 158 -1.68 -10.95 7.93
C LEU A 158 -0.37 -10.16 8.07
N VAL A 159 0.59 -10.49 7.22
CA VAL A 159 1.85 -9.74 7.06
C VAL A 159 1.67 -8.71 5.96
N PHE A 160 1.75 -7.43 6.32
CA PHE A 160 1.80 -6.33 5.36
C PHE A 160 3.25 -5.93 5.08
N VAL A 161 3.57 -5.71 3.80
CA VAL A 161 4.87 -5.19 3.34
C VAL A 161 4.66 -3.95 2.49
N HIS A 162 5.13 -2.80 2.99
CA HIS A 162 4.94 -1.52 2.34
C HIS A 162 5.79 -1.36 1.07
N GLY A 163 5.41 -0.39 0.23
CA GLY A 163 6.10 0.00 -1.00
C GLY A 163 7.18 1.07 -0.81
N PHE A 164 7.52 1.71 -1.91
CA PHE A 164 8.47 2.83 -2.00
C PHE A 164 8.01 4.05 -1.17
N TYR A 165 8.96 4.84 -0.68
CA TYR A 165 8.70 6.13 -0.04
C TYR A 165 7.79 6.02 1.20
N VAL A 166 8.21 5.22 2.19
CA VAL A 166 7.42 5.03 3.43
C VAL A 166 8.31 5.12 4.67
N GLU A 167 8.01 6.07 5.56
CA GLU A 167 8.64 6.15 6.89
C GLU A 167 8.13 5.04 7.82
N PHE A 168 8.87 4.78 8.90
CA PHE A 168 8.53 3.69 9.80
C PHE A 168 7.17 3.89 10.49
N GLU A 169 6.91 5.08 11.04
CA GLU A 169 5.65 5.42 11.69
C GLU A 169 4.50 5.39 10.69
N GLU A 170 4.72 5.89 9.47
CA GLU A 170 3.73 5.82 8.39
C GLU A 170 3.41 4.36 8.04
N ALA A 171 4.40 3.46 8.01
CA ALA A 171 4.15 2.04 7.76
C ALA A 171 3.26 1.40 8.83
N ILE A 172 3.43 1.77 10.11
CA ILE A 172 2.56 1.31 11.21
C ILE A 172 1.14 1.85 11.06
N GLN A 173 0.99 3.14 10.76
CA GLN A 173 -0.31 3.75 10.53
C GLN A 173 -1.00 3.12 9.32
N ARG A 174 -0.25 2.87 8.25
CA ARG A 174 -0.74 2.25 7.01
C ARG A 174 -1.28 0.85 7.23
N VAL A 175 -0.55 -0.02 7.92
CA VAL A 175 -1.08 -1.36 8.20
C VAL A 175 -2.32 -1.28 9.10
N THR A 176 -2.34 -0.35 10.06
CA THR A 176 -3.49 -0.12 10.94
C THR A 176 -4.73 0.31 10.14
N GLN A 177 -4.56 1.24 9.19
CA GLN A 177 -5.60 1.65 8.25
C GLN A 177 -6.14 0.44 7.48
N ILE A 178 -5.25 -0.31 6.83
CA ILE A 178 -5.62 -1.44 5.98
C ILE A 178 -6.42 -2.47 6.76
N VAL A 179 -5.97 -2.88 7.95
CA VAL A 179 -6.68 -3.91 8.74
C VAL A 179 -7.97 -3.41 9.37
N HIS A 180 -8.06 -2.11 9.65
CA HIS A 180 -9.31 -1.46 10.05
C HIS A 180 -10.32 -1.54 8.90
N GLU A 181 -9.91 -1.13 7.70
CA GLU A 181 -10.72 -1.17 6.50
C GLU A 181 -11.07 -2.58 6.04
N LEU A 182 -10.27 -3.59 6.37
CA LEU A 182 -10.55 -5.01 6.10
C LEU A 182 -11.37 -5.67 7.21
N ASP A 183 -11.56 -5.03 8.37
CA ASP A 183 -12.09 -5.65 9.60
C ASP A 183 -11.47 -7.04 9.86
N PHE A 184 -10.14 -7.12 9.71
CA PHE A 184 -9.42 -8.39 9.77
C PHE A 184 -9.42 -8.95 11.21
N ASP A 185 -9.96 -10.16 11.40
CA ASP A 185 -9.93 -10.90 12.68
C ASP A 185 -8.75 -11.88 12.73
N GLY A 186 -7.56 -11.33 12.97
CA GLY A 186 -6.34 -12.10 13.07
C GLY A 186 -5.19 -11.28 13.64
N HIS A 187 -3.98 -11.85 13.59
CA HIS A 187 -2.77 -11.13 13.97
C HIS A 187 -2.33 -10.21 12.85
N VAL A 188 -2.10 -8.95 13.19
CA VAL A 188 -1.65 -7.93 12.25
C VAL A 188 -0.15 -7.77 12.38
N VAL A 189 0.57 -8.09 11.32
CA VAL A 189 2.02 -8.03 11.26
C VAL A 189 2.43 -7.02 10.19
N LEU A 190 3.37 -6.14 10.50
CA LEU A 190 4.07 -5.32 9.54
C LEU A 190 5.50 -5.84 9.40
N TYR A 191 5.91 -6.19 8.18
CA TYR A 191 7.32 -6.25 7.85
C TYR A 191 7.74 -4.93 7.21
N THR A 192 8.65 -4.21 7.85
CA THR A 192 9.14 -2.92 7.37
C THR A 192 10.62 -2.97 7.03
N TRP A 193 10.97 -2.43 5.88
CA TRP A 193 12.32 -2.38 5.34
C TRP A 193 12.78 -0.92 5.24
N PRO A 194 14.09 -0.62 5.23
CA PRO A 194 14.65 0.72 5.38
C PRO A 194 14.47 1.59 4.12
N SER A 195 13.23 1.99 3.83
CA SER A 195 12.95 3.00 2.80
C SER A 195 13.47 4.37 3.24
N VAL A 196 14.12 5.08 2.32
CA VAL A 196 14.80 6.36 2.58
C VAL A 196 13.88 7.58 2.56
N PHE A 197 12.58 7.39 2.26
CA PHE A 197 11.56 8.46 2.17
C PHE A 197 12.01 9.64 1.29
N LYS A 198 12.58 9.31 0.13
CA LYS A 198 13.08 10.28 -0.87
C LYS A 198 12.47 9.96 -2.22
N VAL A 199 11.66 10.87 -2.75
CA VAL A 199 10.89 10.68 -4.00
C VAL A 199 11.73 10.87 -5.28
N THR A 200 13.04 11.08 -5.17
CA THR A 200 13.90 11.32 -6.33
C THR A 200 14.29 10.00 -7.01
N LEU A 201 14.84 10.09 -8.23
CA LEU A 201 15.41 8.93 -8.93
C LEU A 201 16.47 8.22 -8.07
N GLU A 202 17.34 9.00 -7.43
CA GLU A 202 18.33 8.48 -6.47
C GLU A 202 17.65 7.77 -5.31
N GLY A 203 16.61 8.36 -4.71
CA GLY A 203 15.86 7.73 -3.61
C GLY A 203 15.18 6.43 -4.02
N TYR A 204 14.65 6.34 -5.24
CA TYR A 204 14.14 5.09 -5.78
C TYR A 204 15.24 4.04 -5.99
N GLY A 205 16.43 4.44 -6.47
CA GLY A 205 17.60 3.57 -6.53
C GLY A 205 18.10 3.12 -5.16
N ASP A 206 18.07 3.99 -4.16
CA ASP A 206 18.41 3.68 -2.77
C ASP A 206 17.43 2.66 -2.18
N ASP A 207 16.13 2.85 -2.40
CA ASP A 207 15.10 1.90 -1.97
C ASP A 207 15.25 0.55 -2.67
N GLN A 208 15.64 0.49 -3.95
CA GLN A 208 15.96 -0.78 -4.61
C GLN A 208 17.15 -1.51 -3.96
N GLN A 209 18.18 -0.78 -3.53
CA GLN A 209 19.31 -1.35 -2.80
C GLN A 209 18.89 -1.81 -1.40
N ALA A 210 18.05 -1.03 -0.71
CA ALA A 210 17.47 -1.40 0.58
C ALA A 210 16.64 -2.69 0.47
N ILE A 211 15.84 -2.86 -0.58
CA ILE A 211 15.13 -4.13 -0.86
C ILE A 211 16.13 -5.29 -0.95
N GLN A 212 17.22 -5.12 -1.70
CA GLN A 212 18.23 -6.17 -1.83
C GLN A 212 18.92 -6.51 -0.50
N ALA A 213 19.21 -5.51 0.33
CA ALA A 213 19.77 -5.70 1.67
C ALA A 213 18.79 -6.37 2.65
N SER A 214 17.49 -6.25 2.39
CA SER A 214 16.42 -6.75 3.27
C SER A 214 16.04 -8.21 3.05
N VAL A 215 16.47 -8.81 1.93
CA VAL A 215 16.05 -10.17 1.53
C VAL A 215 16.34 -11.20 2.61
N ASN A 216 17.55 -11.23 3.18
CA ASN A 216 17.93 -12.25 4.18
C ASN A 216 17.08 -12.14 5.46
N SER A 217 16.88 -10.92 5.96
CA SER A 217 16.04 -10.66 7.14
C SER A 217 14.58 -11.02 6.87
N CYS A 218 14.08 -10.73 5.67
CA CYS A 218 12.73 -11.08 5.26
C CYS A 218 12.55 -12.60 5.12
N CYS A 219 13.54 -13.33 4.58
CA CYS A 219 13.53 -14.80 4.53
C CYS A 219 13.40 -15.40 5.92
N ARG A 220 14.27 -14.99 6.86
CA ARG A 220 14.24 -15.47 8.23
C ARG A 220 12.90 -15.16 8.90
N PHE A 221 12.38 -13.95 8.70
CA PHE A 221 11.11 -13.55 9.32
C PHE A 221 9.91 -14.34 8.79
N ILE A 222 9.76 -14.46 7.46
CA ILE A 222 8.65 -15.22 6.85
C ILE A 222 8.76 -16.72 7.17
N GLY A 223 9.96 -17.29 7.13
CA GLY A 223 10.22 -18.67 7.55
C GLY A 223 9.80 -18.91 9.00
N ASN A 224 10.28 -18.08 9.93
CA ASN A 224 9.92 -18.18 11.34
C ASN A 224 8.41 -18.07 11.58
N LEU A 225 7.71 -17.17 10.86
CA LEU A 225 6.25 -17.06 10.95
C LEU A 225 5.55 -18.31 10.44
N SER A 226 5.98 -18.86 9.30
CA SER A 226 5.44 -20.10 8.74
C SER A 226 5.63 -21.27 9.71
N ASP A 227 6.82 -21.41 10.31
CA ASP A 227 7.12 -22.45 11.29
C ASP A 227 6.28 -22.30 12.57
N HIS A 228 6.04 -21.06 13.00
CA HIS A 228 5.34 -20.79 14.24
C HIS A 228 3.81 -20.96 14.13
N PHE A 229 3.21 -20.54 13.02
CA PHE A 229 1.75 -20.54 12.82
C PHE A 229 1.25 -21.66 11.89
N GLY A 230 2.13 -22.26 11.11
CA GLY A 230 1.77 -23.10 9.97
C GLY A 230 1.38 -22.26 8.76
N ALA A 231 1.85 -22.67 7.58
CA ALA A 231 1.65 -21.95 6.32
C ALA A 231 0.18 -21.65 6.00
N GLN A 232 -0.74 -22.53 6.39
CA GLN A 232 -2.20 -22.36 6.22
C GLN A 232 -2.78 -21.15 6.97
N ASN A 233 -2.02 -20.54 7.89
CA ASN A 233 -2.44 -19.37 8.65
C ASN A 233 -1.70 -18.10 8.22
N VAL A 234 -0.65 -18.19 7.41
CA VAL A 234 0.16 -17.03 7.01
C VAL A 234 -0.38 -16.43 5.72
N GLN A 235 -0.77 -15.16 5.77
CA GLN A 235 -1.21 -14.37 4.63
C GLN A 235 -0.26 -13.20 4.46
N VAL A 236 0.11 -12.89 3.22
CA VAL A 236 1.03 -11.79 2.91
C VAL A 236 0.37 -10.83 1.94
N LEU A 237 0.24 -9.56 2.33
CA LEU A 237 -0.17 -8.46 1.46
C LEU A 237 1.04 -7.54 1.24
N ALA A 238 1.56 -7.50 0.02
CA ALA A 238 2.65 -6.62 -0.35
C ALA A 238 2.19 -5.57 -1.36
N HIS A 239 2.77 -4.38 -1.29
CA HIS A 239 2.46 -3.27 -2.20
C HIS A 239 3.70 -2.80 -2.96
N SER A 240 3.58 -2.53 -4.27
CA SER A 240 4.61 -1.86 -5.07
C SER A 240 5.99 -2.51 -4.93
N LEU A 241 7.05 -1.78 -4.58
CA LEU A 241 8.39 -2.31 -4.31
C LEU A 241 8.42 -3.41 -3.23
N GLY A 242 7.50 -3.39 -2.26
CA GLY A 242 7.37 -4.46 -1.27
C GLY A 242 7.04 -5.82 -1.90
N CYS A 243 6.31 -5.83 -3.03
CA CYS A 243 6.09 -7.06 -3.80
C CYS A 243 7.41 -7.63 -4.33
N ARG A 244 8.32 -6.76 -4.78
CA ARG A 244 9.65 -7.14 -5.24
C ARG A 244 10.49 -7.75 -4.13
N LEU A 245 10.39 -7.24 -2.90
CA LEU A 245 11.03 -7.85 -1.73
C LEU A 245 10.49 -9.26 -1.50
N ILE A 246 9.18 -9.44 -1.41
CA ILE A 246 8.58 -10.77 -1.19
C ILE A 246 8.93 -11.74 -2.33
N ALA A 247 8.93 -11.29 -3.58
CA ALA A 247 9.32 -12.13 -4.71
C ALA A 247 10.78 -12.58 -4.62
N LYS A 248 11.70 -11.69 -4.23
CA LYS A 248 13.11 -12.02 -3.98
C LYS A 248 13.27 -12.96 -2.78
N THR A 249 12.52 -12.74 -1.71
CA THR A 249 12.49 -13.58 -0.51
C THR A 249 12.09 -15.01 -0.86
N LEU A 250 10.94 -15.21 -1.50
CA LEU A 250 10.48 -16.54 -1.90
C LEU A 250 11.43 -17.18 -2.93
N HIS A 251 11.99 -16.39 -3.86
CA HIS A 251 12.97 -16.91 -4.81
C HIS A 251 14.25 -17.41 -4.12
N LYS A 252 14.76 -16.67 -3.13
CA LYS A 252 15.92 -17.10 -2.36
C LYS A 252 15.63 -18.40 -1.59
N ILE A 253 14.51 -18.46 -0.87
CA ILE A 253 14.12 -19.66 -0.12
C ILE A 253 13.98 -20.87 -1.07
N HIS A 254 13.26 -20.69 -2.17
CA HIS A 254 13.08 -21.73 -3.20
C HIS A 254 14.41 -22.25 -3.78
N ARG A 255 15.42 -21.39 -3.89
CA ARG A 255 16.77 -21.74 -4.37
C ARG A 255 17.61 -22.46 -3.31
N GLU A 256 17.40 -22.17 -2.03
CA GLU A 256 18.19 -22.71 -0.91
C GLU A 256 17.64 -24.05 -0.40
N GLU A 257 16.32 -24.23 -0.37
CA GLU A 257 15.68 -25.42 0.17
C GLU A 257 15.47 -26.56 -0.85
N MET A 258 15.86 -26.34 -2.12
CA MET A 258 15.55 -27.18 -3.29
C MET A 258 14.04 -27.21 -3.60
N ALA A 259 13.69 -27.28 -4.89
CA ALA A 259 12.29 -27.31 -5.33
C ALA A 259 11.58 -28.56 -4.77
N GLY A 260 10.63 -28.36 -3.85
CA GLY A 260 9.87 -29.45 -3.23
C GLY A 260 9.35 -29.19 -1.80
N SER A 261 9.75 -28.10 -1.15
CA SER A 261 9.21 -27.70 0.16
C SER A 261 7.70 -27.44 0.10
N ASP A 262 7.01 -27.71 1.21
CA ASP A 262 5.63 -27.26 1.40
C ASP A 262 5.54 -25.72 1.28
N PRO A 263 4.42 -25.17 0.78
CA PRO A 263 4.23 -23.72 0.74
C PRO A 263 4.40 -23.10 2.13
N LEU A 264 4.94 -21.89 2.19
CA LEU A 264 5.13 -21.11 3.43
C LEU A 264 3.94 -20.20 3.73
N ILE A 265 3.16 -19.88 2.70
CA ILE A 265 2.11 -18.86 2.74
C ILE A 265 0.82 -19.48 2.21
N GLN A 266 -0.30 -19.21 2.88
CA GLN A 266 -1.62 -19.55 2.37
C GLN A 266 -1.99 -18.63 1.21
N ASN A 267 -2.12 -17.33 1.49
CA ASN A 267 -2.52 -16.32 0.52
C ASN A 267 -1.41 -15.29 0.34
N LEU A 268 -0.80 -15.26 -0.84
CA LEU A 268 0.08 -14.19 -1.27
C LEU A 268 -0.69 -13.19 -2.12
N ILE A 269 -0.70 -11.93 -1.71
CA ILE A 269 -1.42 -10.85 -2.38
C ILE A 269 -0.43 -9.75 -2.76
N PHE A 270 -0.30 -9.52 -4.06
CA PHE A 270 0.47 -8.43 -4.63
C PHE A 270 -0.47 -7.33 -5.13
N ALA A 271 -0.36 -6.15 -4.51
CA ALA A 271 -1.05 -4.95 -4.92
C ALA A 271 -0.11 -4.04 -5.72
N ALA A 272 -0.50 -3.75 -6.97
CA ALA A 272 0.28 -2.92 -7.89
C ALA A 272 1.78 -3.29 -7.92
N PRO A 273 2.15 -4.57 -8.18
CA PRO A 273 3.52 -5.03 -8.03
C PRO A 273 4.48 -4.31 -8.96
N ASP A 274 5.48 -3.66 -8.36
CA ASP A 274 6.61 -3.08 -9.08
C ASP A 274 7.66 -4.16 -9.36
N ILE A 275 7.36 -5.06 -10.31
CA ILE A 275 8.23 -6.16 -10.74
C ILE A 275 8.27 -6.15 -12.26
N GLU A 276 9.46 -6.20 -12.86
CA GLU A 276 9.56 -6.38 -14.33
C GLU A 276 8.88 -7.70 -14.72
N LEU A 277 8.02 -7.65 -15.75
CA LEU A 277 7.29 -8.83 -16.20
C LEU A 277 8.23 -9.95 -16.66
N ASP A 278 9.34 -9.62 -17.34
CA ASP A 278 10.35 -10.61 -17.74
C ASP A 278 11.00 -11.29 -16.53
N ASN A 279 11.41 -10.50 -15.52
CA ASN A 279 11.98 -11.05 -14.29
C ASN A 279 10.95 -11.91 -13.53
N PHE A 280 9.68 -11.52 -13.54
CA PHE A 280 8.60 -12.32 -12.96
C PHE A 280 8.55 -13.71 -13.59
N HIS A 281 8.45 -13.79 -14.92
CA HIS A 281 8.39 -15.08 -15.61
C HIS A 281 9.70 -15.89 -15.45
N ARG A 282 10.85 -15.22 -15.56
CA ARG A 282 12.15 -15.88 -15.57
C ARG A 282 12.59 -16.38 -14.20
N TYR A 283 12.30 -15.64 -13.14
CA TYR A 283 12.87 -15.90 -11.81
C TYR A 283 11.82 -16.16 -10.73
N TYR A 284 10.70 -15.45 -10.75
CA TYR A 284 9.80 -15.40 -9.59
C TYR A 284 8.60 -16.32 -9.69
N LEU A 285 8.11 -16.62 -10.90
CA LEU A 285 6.90 -17.41 -11.10
C LEU A 285 6.93 -18.74 -10.33
N SER A 286 7.97 -19.56 -10.56
CA SER A 286 8.14 -20.85 -9.86
C SER A 286 8.10 -20.67 -8.34
N ALA A 287 8.93 -19.76 -7.82
CA ALA A 287 9.06 -19.54 -6.38
C ALA A 287 7.77 -19.05 -5.72
N LEU A 288 6.99 -18.20 -6.40
CA LEU A 288 5.68 -17.75 -5.90
C LEU A 288 4.67 -18.89 -5.88
N THR A 289 4.63 -19.69 -6.96
CA THR A 289 3.65 -20.77 -7.11
C THR A 289 3.95 -21.99 -6.25
N THR A 290 5.19 -22.18 -5.81
CA THR A 290 5.55 -23.21 -4.83
C THR A 290 5.54 -22.67 -3.41
N GLY A 291 5.88 -21.38 -3.22
CA GLY A 291 5.97 -20.77 -1.89
C GLY A 291 4.63 -20.34 -1.30
N ALA A 292 3.58 -20.22 -2.12
CA ALA A 292 2.23 -19.87 -1.68
C ALA A 292 1.17 -20.81 -2.25
N GLN A 293 0.16 -21.15 -1.44
CA GLN A 293 -0.96 -21.98 -1.88
C GLN A 293 -1.86 -21.24 -2.88
N ARG A 294 -1.98 -19.92 -2.74
CA ARG A 294 -2.74 -19.03 -3.63
C ARG A 294 -2.00 -17.71 -3.81
N VAL A 295 -2.00 -17.20 -5.04
CA VAL A 295 -1.37 -15.93 -5.39
C VAL A 295 -2.42 -15.03 -6.05
N SER A 296 -2.59 -13.81 -5.56
CA SER A 296 -3.47 -12.79 -6.14
C SER A 296 -2.64 -11.61 -6.62
N ILE A 297 -2.81 -11.20 -7.87
CA ILE A 297 -2.10 -10.07 -8.47
C ILE A 297 -3.13 -9.01 -8.87
N TYR A 298 -3.17 -7.91 -8.12
CA TYR A 298 -4.00 -6.76 -8.44
C TYR A 298 -3.21 -5.77 -9.29
N PHE A 299 -3.76 -5.42 -10.45
CA PHE A 299 -3.08 -4.59 -11.42
C PHE A 299 -4.03 -3.61 -12.14
N SER A 300 -3.45 -2.55 -12.68
CA SER A 300 -4.15 -1.57 -13.51
C SER A 300 -3.24 -1.03 -14.60
N SER A 301 -3.68 -1.13 -15.84
CA SER A 301 -3.00 -0.54 -17.00
C SER A 301 -2.89 0.98 -16.93
N LYS A 302 -3.69 1.63 -16.09
CA LYS A 302 -3.69 3.07 -15.82
C LYS A 302 -2.77 3.50 -14.67
N ASP A 303 -1.99 2.58 -14.08
CA ASP A 303 -1.07 2.90 -12.99
C ASP A 303 0.08 3.81 -13.46
N ALA A 304 -0.10 5.12 -13.23
CA ALA A 304 0.85 6.16 -13.61
C ALA A 304 2.15 6.14 -12.77
N THR A 305 2.08 5.64 -11.54
CA THR A 305 3.26 5.50 -10.67
C THR A 305 4.19 4.42 -11.20
N LEU A 306 3.64 3.27 -11.57
CA LEU A 306 4.41 2.22 -12.21
C LEU A 306 4.86 2.61 -13.62
N GLU A 307 4.08 3.40 -14.36
CA GLU A 307 4.53 3.94 -15.65
C GLU A 307 5.78 4.81 -15.50
N LEU A 308 5.83 5.64 -14.46
CA LEU A 308 7.02 6.41 -14.15
C LEU A 308 8.18 5.47 -13.82
N ALA A 309 7.97 4.46 -12.97
CA ALA A 309 9.00 3.49 -12.61
C ALA A 309 9.56 2.75 -13.83
N GLU A 310 8.75 2.44 -14.84
CA GLU A 310 9.21 1.87 -16.12
C GLU A 310 10.11 2.83 -16.89
N ARG A 311 9.73 4.11 -16.96
CA ARG A 311 10.48 5.14 -17.68
C ARG A 311 11.82 5.43 -17.00
N LEU A 312 11.84 5.46 -15.66
CA LEU A 312 13.04 5.74 -14.87
C LEU A 312 14.05 4.59 -14.93
N ASP A 313 13.60 3.34 -14.81
CA ASP A 313 14.49 2.17 -14.87
C ASP A 313 14.79 1.71 -16.31
N GLY A 314 14.02 2.17 -17.29
CA GLY A 314 14.15 1.73 -18.69
C GLY A 314 13.80 0.25 -18.91
N ARG A 315 13.01 -0.35 -18.01
CA ARG A 315 12.65 -1.79 -18.03
C ARG A 315 11.13 -2.04 -17.99
N PRO A 316 10.38 -1.56 -19.01
CA PRO A 316 8.99 -1.96 -19.16
C PRO A 316 8.87 -3.42 -19.65
N PRO A 317 7.71 -4.06 -19.41
CA PRO A 317 6.61 -3.57 -18.58
C PRO A 317 6.65 -4.10 -17.14
N ARG A 318 5.93 -3.44 -16.22
CA ARG A 318 5.69 -3.89 -14.84
C ARG A 318 4.47 -4.79 -14.74
N LEU A 319 4.59 -5.83 -13.93
CA LEU A 319 3.50 -6.75 -13.59
C LEU A 319 2.27 -6.01 -13.08
N GLY A 320 2.43 -4.96 -12.26
CA GLY A 320 1.30 -4.18 -11.72
C GLY A 320 0.58 -3.29 -12.73
N ARG A 321 1.13 -3.12 -13.95
CA ARG A 321 0.44 -2.44 -15.05
C ARG A 321 -0.27 -3.40 -15.98
N ILE A 322 0.40 -4.47 -16.38
CA ILE A 322 -0.11 -5.35 -17.45
C ILE A 322 -0.86 -6.55 -16.87
N GLY A 323 -0.54 -6.95 -15.65
CA GLY A 323 -1.04 -8.16 -15.03
C GLY A 323 -0.58 -9.43 -15.75
N LEU A 324 -1.37 -10.49 -15.59
CA LEU A 324 -1.24 -11.74 -16.32
C LEU A 324 -2.59 -12.09 -16.96
N PRO A 325 -2.60 -12.86 -18.06
CA PRO A 325 -3.83 -13.46 -18.56
C PRO A 325 -4.52 -14.28 -17.47
N ARG A 326 -5.85 -14.19 -17.36
CA ARG A 326 -6.61 -15.03 -16.42
C ARG A 326 -6.39 -16.51 -16.74
N GLY A 327 -6.23 -17.31 -15.69
CA GLY A 327 -5.94 -18.74 -15.82
C GLY A 327 -4.53 -19.06 -16.33
N SER A 328 -3.59 -18.10 -16.31
CA SER A 328 -2.19 -18.34 -16.71
C SER A 328 -1.49 -19.39 -15.84
N HIS A 329 -1.96 -19.61 -14.62
CA HIS A 329 -1.44 -20.60 -13.69
C HIS A 329 -2.54 -21.04 -12.70
N PRO A 330 -2.64 -22.33 -12.31
CA PRO A 330 -3.74 -22.84 -11.47
C PRO A 330 -3.86 -22.19 -10.09
N VAL A 331 -2.75 -21.70 -9.53
CA VAL A 331 -2.75 -21.03 -8.21
C VAL A 331 -2.71 -19.50 -8.28
N ILE A 332 -2.65 -18.91 -9.48
CA ILE A 332 -2.56 -17.45 -9.64
C ILE A 332 -3.90 -16.90 -10.14
N GLU A 333 -4.42 -15.91 -9.44
CA GLU A 333 -5.54 -15.09 -9.88
C GLU A 333 -5.08 -13.66 -10.18
N ALA A 334 -5.36 -13.20 -11.40
CA ALA A 334 -5.03 -11.85 -11.84
C ALA A 334 -6.29 -10.96 -11.84
N VAL A 335 -6.25 -9.93 -11.01
CA VAL A 335 -7.34 -8.99 -10.80
C VAL A 335 -7.06 -7.69 -11.52
N ASP A 336 -7.71 -7.52 -12.65
CA ASP A 336 -7.71 -6.30 -13.45
C ASP A 336 -8.74 -5.30 -12.90
N TYR A 337 -8.26 -4.17 -12.38
CA TYR A 337 -9.11 -3.06 -11.96
C TYR A 337 -8.95 -1.82 -12.85
N SER A 338 -8.40 -1.96 -14.07
CA SER A 338 -8.16 -0.86 -15.01
C SER A 338 -9.43 -0.08 -15.40
N SER A 339 -10.61 -0.69 -15.26
CA SER A 339 -11.90 -0.05 -15.53
C SER A 339 -12.29 0.99 -14.48
N LEU A 340 -11.71 0.93 -13.28
CA LEU A 340 -12.00 1.90 -12.23
C LEU A 340 -11.42 3.27 -12.58
N PRO A 341 -12.13 4.36 -12.22
CA PRO A 341 -11.56 5.69 -12.29
C PRO A 341 -10.41 5.79 -11.29
N GLY A 342 -9.26 6.29 -11.75
CA GLY A 342 -8.24 6.82 -10.86
C GLY A 342 -8.57 8.25 -10.47
N GLY A 343 -8.06 8.71 -9.33
CA GLY A 343 -8.06 10.14 -8.99
C GLY A 343 -7.19 10.96 -9.97
N LEU A 344 -6.69 12.11 -9.51
CA LEU A 344 -5.93 13.02 -10.36
C LEU A 344 -4.78 12.28 -11.07
N TRP A 345 -4.72 12.36 -12.40
CA TRP A 345 -3.71 11.70 -13.25
C TRP A 345 -3.63 10.16 -13.17
N ASN A 346 -4.66 9.48 -12.65
CA ASN A 346 -4.65 8.03 -12.37
C ASN A 346 -3.56 7.55 -11.39
N MET A 347 -2.84 8.44 -10.70
CA MET A 347 -1.84 8.04 -9.70
C MET A 347 -2.46 7.31 -8.51
N SER A 348 -3.68 7.70 -8.13
CA SER A 348 -4.45 7.00 -7.10
C SER A 348 -4.75 5.54 -7.47
N THR A 349 -4.70 5.15 -8.77
CA THR A 349 -4.83 3.73 -9.16
C THR A 349 -3.74 2.83 -8.56
N HIS A 350 -2.59 3.39 -8.21
CA HIS A 350 -1.53 2.69 -7.48
C HIS A 350 -1.92 2.31 -6.05
N ASN A 351 -2.85 3.07 -5.45
CA ASN A 351 -3.28 2.93 -4.06
C ASN A 351 -4.72 2.40 -3.92
N LEU A 352 -5.49 2.24 -5.02
CA LEU A 352 -6.89 1.79 -4.98
C LEU A 352 -7.11 0.46 -4.23
N TYR A 353 -6.08 -0.39 -4.11
CA TYR A 353 -6.19 -1.63 -3.33
C TYR A 353 -6.66 -1.43 -1.89
N ARG A 354 -6.39 -0.26 -1.31
CA ARG A 354 -6.77 0.11 0.07
C ARG A 354 -7.69 1.33 0.14
N GLU A 355 -8.15 1.85 -0.99
CA GLU A 355 -8.98 3.08 -1.04
C GLU A 355 -10.31 2.81 -1.74
N HIS A 356 -10.37 1.84 -2.66
CA HIS A 356 -11.58 1.55 -3.41
C HIS A 356 -12.42 0.47 -2.72
N PRO A 357 -13.69 0.74 -2.33
CA PRO A 357 -14.51 -0.20 -1.58
C PRO A 357 -14.66 -1.57 -2.25
N ALA A 358 -14.77 -1.62 -3.59
CA ALA A 358 -14.89 -2.89 -4.31
C ALA A 358 -13.62 -3.75 -4.23
N ILE A 359 -12.43 -3.13 -4.21
CA ILE A 359 -11.17 -3.88 -4.10
C ILE A 359 -10.96 -4.32 -2.66
N VAL A 360 -11.24 -3.44 -1.69
CA VAL A 360 -11.21 -3.78 -0.26
C VAL A 360 -12.16 -4.94 0.06
N GLN A 361 -13.36 -4.94 -0.54
CA GLN A 361 -14.31 -6.04 -0.38
C GLN A 361 -13.81 -7.36 -0.98
N ASP A 362 -13.18 -7.33 -2.15
CA ASP A 362 -12.57 -8.52 -2.73
C ASP A 362 -11.39 -9.03 -1.89
N LEU A 363 -10.53 -8.13 -1.39
CA LEU A 363 -9.45 -8.47 -0.45
C LEU A 363 -10.00 -9.14 0.82
N ARG A 364 -11.09 -8.62 1.41
CA ARG A 364 -11.78 -9.28 2.53
C ARG A 364 -12.21 -10.70 2.19
N GLY A 365 -12.76 -10.91 1.00
CA GLY A 365 -13.18 -12.22 0.52
C GLY A 365 -12.01 -13.20 0.38
N VAL A 366 -10.87 -12.74 -0.14
CA VAL A 366 -9.63 -13.53 -0.23
C VAL A 366 -9.11 -13.90 1.16
N LEU A 367 -9.01 -12.91 2.05
CA LEU A 367 -8.41 -13.10 3.38
C LEU A 367 -9.25 -13.97 4.32
N SER A 368 -10.57 -13.98 4.13
CA SER A 368 -11.50 -14.84 4.87
C SER A 368 -11.65 -16.24 4.26
N GLY A 369 -11.08 -16.48 3.07
CA GLY A 369 -11.25 -17.74 2.33
C GLY A 369 -12.62 -17.90 1.67
N SER A 370 -13.46 -16.86 1.70
CA SER A 370 -14.85 -16.89 1.23
C SER A 370 -15.00 -16.78 -0.29
N THR A 371 -13.94 -16.39 -1.01
CA THR A 371 -14.00 -16.18 -2.46
C THR A 371 -13.08 -17.18 -3.20
N PRO A 372 -13.63 -18.20 -3.89
CA PRO A 372 -12.87 -19.05 -4.80
C PRO A 372 -12.25 -18.24 -5.94
N LEU A 373 -11.07 -18.65 -6.42
CA LEU A 373 -10.33 -17.95 -7.48
C LEU A 373 -11.18 -17.75 -8.75
N SER A 374 -12.07 -18.70 -9.08
CA SER A 374 -12.94 -18.67 -10.26
C SER A 374 -14.01 -17.57 -10.25
N ASP A 375 -14.37 -17.05 -9.09
CA ASP A 375 -15.54 -16.16 -8.92
C ASP A 375 -15.14 -14.67 -8.82
N ARG A 376 -13.84 -14.37 -8.94
CA ARG A 376 -13.27 -13.03 -8.79
C ARG A 376 -13.46 -12.18 -10.06
N LYS A 377 -14.73 -11.88 -10.31
CA LYS A 377 -15.16 -11.06 -11.44
C LYS A 377 -15.22 -9.59 -11.07
N LEU A 378 -14.10 -8.96 -10.71
CA LEU A 378 -14.10 -7.50 -10.52
C LEU A 378 -14.48 -6.74 -11.81
N LYS A 379 -14.26 -7.34 -12.99
CA LYS A 379 -14.81 -6.86 -14.27
C LYS A 379 -16.35 -6.92 -14.38
N ASP A 380 -17.02 -7.92 -13.79
CA ASP A 380 -18.48 -8.09 -13.92
C ASP A 380 -19.24 -7.57 -12.68
N GLY A 381 -18.65 -7.65 -11.49
CA GLY A 381 -19.20 -7.16 -10.22
C GLY A 381 -19.24 -5.62 -10.14
N LEU A 382 -18.41 -4.94 -10.94
CA LEU A 382 -18.52 -3.49 -11.14
C LEU A 382 -19.85 -3.09 -11.78
N VAL A 383 -20.40 -3.89 -12.69
CA VAL A 383 -21.73 -3.64 -13.26
C VAL A 383 -22.79 -3.79 -12.17
N GLN A 384 -22.71 -4.82 -11.33
CA GLN A 384 -23.67 -5.01 -10.23
C GLN A 384 -23.59 -3.95 -9.12
N LEU A 385 -22.38 -3.52 -8.72
CA LEU A 385 -22.19 -2.47 -7.70
C LEU A 385 -22.54 -1.07 -8.21
N ILE A 386 -22.23 -0.76 -9.47
CA ILE A 386 -22.69 0.49 -10.11
C ILE A 386 -24.22 0.47 -10.26
N VAL A 387 -24.81 -0.67 -10.62
CA VAL A 387 -26.28 -0.84 -10.69
C VAL A 387 -26.92 -0.69 -9.31
N GLN A 388 -26.42 -1.35 -8.26
CA GLN A 388 -26.94 -1.20 -6.89
C GLN A 388 -26.79 0.24 -6.35
N SER A 389 -25.66 0.91 -6.63
CA SER A 389 -25.45 2.30 -6.25
C SER A 389 -26.33 3.29 -7.03
N ALA A 390 -26.71 2.94 -8.27
CA ALA A 390 -27.65 3.72 -9.09
C ALA A 390 -29.11 3.46 -8.69
N GLU A 391 -29.45 2.23 -8.29
CA GLU A 391 -30.77 1.85 -7.77
C GLU A 391 -31.06 2.50 -6.41
N ASN A 392 -30.09 2.50 -5.49
CA ASN A 392 -30.22 3.19 -4.20
C ASN A 392 -30.34 4.72 -4.34
N ARG A 393 -29.77 5.32 -5.40
CA ARG A 393 -29.95 6.75 -5.71
C ARG A 393 -31.30 7.07 -6.37
N LYS A 394 -31.93 6.09 -7.02
CA LYS A 394 -33.29 6.23 -7.57
C LYS A 394 -34.37 6.06 -6.50
N SER A 395 -34.13 5.23 -5.47
CA SER A 395 -35.05 5.14 -4.32
C SER A 395 -35.07 6.41 -3.47
N ASP A 396 -33.96 7.14 -3.38
CA ASP A 396 -33.89 8.42 -2.64
C ASP A 396 -34.47 9.62 -3.39
N SER A 397 -34.73 9.50 -4.69
CA SER A 397 -35.21 10.62 -5.54
C SER A 397 -36.71 10.61 -5.85
N THR A 398 -37.51 9.79 -5.16
CA THR A 398 -38.97 9.72 -5.40
C THR A 398 -39.79 9.87 -4.13
N VAL A 399 -39.92 11.10 -3.58
CA VAL A 399 -41.20 11.66 -3.09
C VAL A 399 -41.10 13.19 -3.08
N VAL A 400 -41.42 13.84 -4.21
CA VAL A 400 -42.05 15.18 -4.17
C VAL A 400 -43.35 15.05 -4.95
N THR A 401 -44.37 14.53 -4.28
CA THR A 401 -45.74 14.51 -4.79
C THR A 401 -46.24 15.95 -4.78
N LEU A 402 -46.26 16.59 -5.95
CA LEU A 402 -46.98 17.86 -6.13
C LEU A 402 -48.48 17.58 -5.99
N THR A 403 -49.01 17.83 -4.79
CA THR A 403 -50.45 17.89 -4.52
C THR A 403 -51.09 18.98 -5.37
N ARG A 404 -51.97 18.55 -6.27
CA ARG A 404 -52.83 19.39 -7.09
C ARG A 404 -53.93 20.00 -6.20
N GLY A 405 -53.74 21.24 -5.75
CA GLY A 405 -54.77 22.02 -5.06
C GLY A 405 -55.64 22.77 -6.06
N ASN A 406 -56.92 22.41 -6.12
CA ASN A 406 -57.96 23.10 -6.87
C ASN A 406 -58.84 23.89 -5.89
N GLN A 407 -59.46 24.98 -6.38
CA GLN A 407 -60.43 25.90 -5.73
C GLN A 407 -59.80 27.09 -4.98
N LYS A 408 -60.24 28.34 -5.17
CA LYS A 408 -61.46 28.89 -5.78
C LYS A 408 -61.23 30.32 -6.26
#